data_AF-N1MWB7-F1
#
_entry.id   AF-N1MWB7-F1
#
_cell.length_a   1.000
_cell.length_b   1.000
_cell.length_c   1.000
_cell.angle_alpha   90.00
_cell.angle_beta   90.00
_cell.angle_gamma   90.00
#
_symmetry.space_group_name_H-M   'P 1'
#
loop_
_entity.id
_entity.type
_entity.pdbx_description
1 polymer ?
#
loop_
_entity_poly.entity_id
_entity_poly.type
_entity_poly.pdbx_seq_one_letter_code
_entity_poly.pdbx_strand_id
1 'polypeptide(L)' 'MTDTESASPIGRTQRRLLRRIYNGRTVPIIADGKGFLTYKDALKYLEVLEVDARDTVYEEMKASAKNGKAAPPQS' A
#
# COMPACT_ATOMS: atom_id res chain seq x y z
N MET A 1 17.16 5.43 24.93
CA MET A 1 16.09 4.70 24.22
C MET A 1 16.41 4.79 22.74
N THR A 2 16.79 3.65 22.18
CA THR A 2 17.11 3.46 20.77
C THR A 2 15.82 3.47 19.95
N ASP A 3 15.72 4.36 18.97
CA ASP A 3 15.13 4.00 17.68
C ASP A 3 15.78 4.95 16.68
N THR A 4 16.94 4.52 16.18
CA THR A 4 17.56 5.09 15.01
C THR A 4 16.50 5.10 13.93
N GLU A 5 16.10 6.31 13.58
CA GLU A 5 15.43 6.75 12.37
C GLU A 5 16.13 6.15 11.15
N SER A 6 15.98 4.84 10.97
CA SER A 6 15.97 4.23 9.65
C SER A 6 14.69 4.76 9.04
N ALA A 7 14.75 5.98 8.52
CA ALA A 7 13.69 6.75 7.90
C ALA A 7 13.16 5.93 6.72
N SER A 8 12.44 4.87 7.05
CA SER A 8 11.64 4.13 6.12
C SER A 8 10.68 5.16 5.59
N PRO A 9 10.66 5.37 4.27
CA PRO A 9 9.82 6.40 3.69
C PRO A 9 8.33 6.22 4.04
N ILE A 10 7.98 5.01 4.48
CA ILE A 10 6.70 4.63 5.06
C ILE A 10 6.77 4.56 6.59
N GLY A 11 5.97 5.40 7.22
CA GLY A 11 5.84 5.46 8.68
C GLY A 11 5.15 4.24 9.30
N ARG A 12 5.33 4.05 10.61
CA ARG A 12 4.78 2.90 11.37
C ARG A 12 3.27 2.74 11.23
N THR A 13 2.52 3.85 11.20
CA THR A 13 1.05 3.85 11.03
C THR A 13 0.63 3.32 9.66
N GLN A 14 1.30 3.75 8.59
CA GLN A 14 1.04 3.28 7.23
C GLN A 14 1.34 1.78 7.09
N ARG A 15 2.47 1.31 7.65
CA ARG A 15 2.81 -0.13 7.69
C ARG A 15 1.73 -0.96 8.38
N ARG A 16 1.22 -0.50 9.53
CA ARG A 16 0.15 -1.19 10.26
C ARG A 16 -1.14 -1.27 9.45
N LEU A 17 -1.52 -0.19 8.76
CA LEU A 17 -2.70 -0.18 7.89
C LEU A 17 -2.53 -1.15 6.72
N LEU A 18 -1.42 -1.10 6.00
CA LEU A 18 -1.13 -2.02 4.88
C LEU A 18 -1.19 -3.47 5.36
N ARG A 19 -0.54 -3.80 6.48
CA ARG A 19 -0.62 -5.15 7.03
C ARG A 19 -2.08 -5.56 7.27
N ARG A 20 -2.93 -4.69 7.84
CA ARG A 20 -4.36 -4.99 8.05
C ARG A 20 -5.13 -5.21 6.74
N ILE A 21 -4.83 -4.41 5.71
CA ILE A 21 -5.50 -4.47 4.39
C ILE A 21 -5.22 -5.80 3.67
N TYR A 22 -3.98 -6.27 3.75
CA TYR A 22 -3.52 -7.47 3.04
C TYR A 22 -3.66 -8.75 3.88
N ASN A 23 -3.81 -8.64 5.21
CA ASN A 23 -3.92 -9.83 6.06
C ASN A 23 -5.21 -10.60 5.74
N GLY A 24 -5.07 -11.84 5.26
CA GLY A 24 -6.20 -12.68 4.85
C GLY A 24 -6.81 -12.33 3.49
N ARG A 25 -6.19 -11.44 2.71
CA ARG A 25 -6.68 -11.07 1.38
C ARG A 25 -6.30 -12.14 0.36
N THR A 26 -7.26 -12.56 -0.46
CA THR A 26 -7.08 -13.53 -1.55
C THR A 26 -7.12 -12.90 -2.94
N VAL A 27 -7.53 -11.62 -3.02
CA VAL A 27 -7.59 -10.84 -4.26
C VAL A 27 -6.51 -9.76 -4.23
N PRO A 28 -5.67 -9.64 -5.27
CA PRO A 28 -4.63 -8.63 -5.32
C PRO A 28 -5.23 -7.22 -5.38
N ILE A 29 -4.55 -6.28 -4.75
CA ILE A 29 -4.82 -4.85 -4.88
C ILE A 29 -4.05 -4.34 -6.07
N ILE A 30 -4.75 -3.73 -7.03
CA ILE A 30 -4.11 -3.08 -8.15
C ILE A 30 -3.76 -1.65 -7.73
N ALA A 31 -2.49 -1.30 -7.84
CA ALA A 31 -2.00 0.06 -7.68
C ALA A 31 -0.89 0.32 -8.69
N ASP A 32 -0.90 1.48 -9.35
CA ASP A 32 0.02 1.80 -10.46
C ASP A 32 0.06 0.70 -11.55
N GLY A 33 -1.11 0.13 -11.85
CA GLY A 33 -1.27 -0.97 -12.80
C GLY A 33 -0.68 -2.32 -12.35
N LYS A 34 -0.09 -2.42 -11.15
CA LYS A 34 0.51 -3.64 -10.60
C LYS A 34 -0.37 -4.25 -9.52
N GLY A 35 -0.55 -5.57 -9.60
CA GLY A 35 -1.28 -6.33 -8.59
C GLY A 35 -0.39 -6.78 -7.44
N PHE A 36 -0.73 -6.38 -6.23
CA PHE A 36 -0.05 -6.79 -5.01
C PHE A 36 -0.98 -7.70 -4.20
N LEU A 37 -0.54 -8.91 -3.86
CA LEU A 37 -1.31 -9.81 -2.99
C LEU A 37 -0.85 -9.74 -1.53
N THR A 38 0.41 -9.40 -1.30
CA THR A 38 0.99 -9.37 0.04
C THR A 38 1.40 -7.96 0.45
N TYR A 39 1.31 -7.68 1.75
CA TYR A 39 1.76 -6.39 2.29
C TYR A 39 3.26 -6.18 2.08
N LYS A 40 4.06 -7.26 2.03
CA LYS A 40 5.52 -7.17 1.87
C LYS A 40 5.88 -6.67 0.47
N ASP A 41 5.20 -7.19 -0.56
CA ASP A 41 5.42 -6.77 -1.95
C ASP A 41 5.00 -5.31 -2.15
N ALA A 42 3.83 -4.95 -1.60
CA ALA A 42 3.36 -3.56 -1.61
C ALA A 42 4.33 -2.61 -0.90
N LEU A 43 4.82 -2.99 0.29
CA LEU A 43 5.78 -2.19 1.05
C LEU A 43 7.09 -1.99 0.27
N LYS A 44 7.65 -3.08 -0.27
CA LYS A 44 8.90 -3.04 -1.04
C LYS A 44 8.74 -2.16 -2.28
N TYR A 45 7.57 -2.18 -2.92
CA TYR A 45 7.29 -1.32 -4.05
C TYR A 45 7.29 0.16 -3.65
N LEU A 46 6.55 0.49 -2.60
CA LEU A 46 6.44 1.85 -2.09
C LEU A 46 7.79 2.43 -1.61
N GLU A 47 8.69 1.59 -1.08
CA GLU A 47 10.02 2.01 -0.63
C GLU A 47 10.96 2.40 -1.78
N VAL A 48 10.73 1.87 -2.99
CA VAL A 48 11.53 2.18 -4.19
C VAL A 48 10.96 3.39 -4.96
N LEU A 49 9.71 3.75 -4.72
CA LEU A 49 9.05 4.89 -5.37
C LEU A 49 9.51 6.24 -4.80
N GLU A 50 9.53 7.25 -5.67
CA GLU A 50 9.56 8.67 -5.33
C GLU A 50 8.38 9.06 -4.43
N VAL A 51 8.53 10.13 -3.64
CA VAL A 51 7.52 10.55 -2.64
C VAL A 51 6.14 10.78 -3.29
N ASP A 52 6.09 11.49 -4.42
CA ASP A 52 4.82 11.82 -5.08
C ASP A 52 4.12 10.57 -5.66
N ALA A 53 4.89 9.65 -6.24
CA ALA A 53 4.37 8.39 -6.76
C ALA A 53 3.90 7.48 -5.61
N ARG A 54 4.65 7.46 -4.50
CA ARG A 54 4.33 6.66 -3.32
C ARG A 54 2.98 7.06 -2.72
N ASP A 55 2.74 8.36 -2.54
CA ASP A 55 1.50 8.83 -1.94
C ASP A 55 0.28 8.49 -2.82
N THR A 56 0.45 8.62 -4.14
CA THR A 56 -0.58 8.21 -5.13
C THR A 56 -0.89 6.71 -5.01
N VAL A 57 0.13 5.85 -5.07
CA VAL A 57 -0.01 4.40 -4.96
C VAL A 57 -0.59 3.98 -3.62
N TYR A 58 -0.19 4.64 -2.53
CA TYR A 58 -0.68 4.37 -1.20
C TYR A 58 -2.18 4.67 -1.07
N GLU A 59 -2.65 5.80 -1.62
CA GLU A 59 -4.07 6.13 -1.63
C GLU A 59 -4.88 5.18 -2.54
N GLU A 60 -4.34 4.75 -3.69
CA GLU A 60 -4.97 3.71 -4.52
C GLU A 60 -5.14 2.38 -3.76
N MET A 61 -4.10 1.95 -3.04
CA MET A 61 -4.17 0.73 -2.24
C MET A 61 -5.22 0.84 -1.12
N LYS A 62 -5.30 2.00 -0.48
CA LYS A 62 -6.26 2.29 0.59
C LYS A 62 -7.69 2.41 0.05
N ALA A 63 -7.89 3.01 -1.12
CA ALA A 63 -9.17 3.08 -1.82
C ALA A 63 -9.65 1.67 -2.20
N SER A 64 -8.78 0.86 -2.82
CA SER A 64 -9.06 -0.54 -3.16
C SER A 64 -9.37 -1.41 -1.93
N ALA A 65 -8.83 -1.04 -0.76
CA ALA A 65 -9.14 -1.72 0.49
C ALA A 65 -10.49 -1.33 1.09
N LYS A 66 -10.90 -0.07 0.95
CA LYS A 66 -12.25 0.39 1.32
C LYS A 66 -13.30 -0.15 0.35
N ASN A 67 -12.97 -0.23 -0.94
CA ASN A 67 -13.85 -0.71 -2.01
C ASN A 67 -13.76 -2.24 -2.19
N GLY A 68 -13.73 -3.03 -1.11
CA GLY A 68 -13.87 -4.50 -1.17
C GLY A 68 -15.15 -5.01 -1.89
N LYS A 69 -15.99 -4.11 -2.41
CA LYS A 69 -16.92 -4.31 -3.53
C LYS A 69 -16.75 -3.16 -4.53
N ALA A 70 -16.70 -3.50 -5.81
CA ALA A 70 -16.71 -2.61 -6.98
C ALA A 70 -15.38 -1.89 -7.32
N ALA A 71 -14.76 -2.42 -8.37
CA ALA A 71 -13.89 -1.68 -9.29
C ALA A 71 -14.61 -0.43 -9.85
N PRO A 72 -13.88 0.63 -10.23
CA PRO A 72 -14.50 1.84 -10.77
C PRO A 72 -14.86 1.65 -12.25
N PRO A 73 -16.00 2.17 -12.74
CA PRO A 73 -16.07 2.56 -14.14
C PRO A 73 -15.20 3.81 -14.30
N GLN A 74 -14.09 3.67 -15.02
CA GLN A 74 -13.40 4.78 -15.64
C GLN A 74 -14.42 5.52 -16.55
N SER A 75 -14.44 6.84 -16.51
CA SER A 75 -15.15 7.69 -17.47
C SER A 75 -14.25 8.86 -17.82
#